data_AF-A0A315XZ12-F1
#
_entry.id   AF-A0A315XZ12-F1
#
_cell.length_a   1.000
_cell.length_b   1.000
_cell.length_c   1.000
_cell.angle_alpha   90.00
_cell.angle_beta   90.00
_cell.angle_gamma   90.00
#
_symmetry.space_group_name_H-M   'P 1'
#
loop_
_entity.id
_entity.type
_entity.pdbx_description
1 polymer ?
#
loop_
_entity_poly.entity_id
_entity_poly.type
_entity_poly.pdbx_seq_one_letter_code
_entity_poly.pdbx_strand_id
1 'polypeptide(L)'
;MKKLFCYCMTAALIAGCSFGCSGKGSGKNSSSSAVSEPVSESTVVNNAARPFLGKWEAYKAFVLDEEYEDEYAGYPLSALMKLEIFEDHTAAITTATNPRRKDYTNDYYKWNITTEDGNDTLHINSPEDNYDCRIEQGQLIVTYTDANDGSVIYLLPVDKFSENQSTTEAGLDKVDFSGYYGKWESEEATAEGETYTETMGDYPINVAFRLELRGDSSATLSVFGESMDYEWEPDKKDELYMWDDYEGFSIKTDGDRLVLDNEYGLVIKLRKVEEFEDYDFSAAADSAPDDDAILYPEEPEETT
;
A
#
# COMPACT_ATOMS: atom_id res chain seq x y z
N MET A 1 13.36 19.01 26.38
CA MET A 1 13.23 19.48 24.98
C MET A 1 14.08 18.59 24.08
N LYS A 2 13.58 17.37 23.83
CA LYS A 2 14.01 16.50 22.74
C LYS A 2 12.76 16.36 21.87
N LYS A 3 12.91 16.62 20.58
CA LYS A 3 11.81 16.67 19.62
C LYS A 3 11.37 15.23 19.37
N LEU A 4 10.11 14.92 19.69
CA LEU A 4 9.43 13.72 19.22
C LEU A 4 9.23 13.88 17.70
N PHE A 5 9.73 12.92 16.94
CA PHE A 5 9.41 12.78 15.53
C PHE A 5 8.36 11.69 15.41
N CYS A 6 7.22 12.08 14.85
CA CYS A 6 6.06 11.28 14.49
C CYS A 6 6.49 10.01 13.75
N TYR A 7 5.97 8.87 14.20
CA TYR A 7 6.33 7.51 13.77
C TYR A 7 5.62 7.07 12.46
N CYS A 8 5.02 7.99 11.71
CA CYS A 8 4.26 7.70 10.49
C CYS A 8 5.02 7.94 9.16
N MET A 9 6.30 8.32 9.17
CA MET A 9 6.94 8.82 7.94
C MET A 9 7.63 7.79 7.03
N THR A 10 7.73 6.51 7.41
CA THR A 10 8.47 5.52 6.59
C THR A 10 7.60 4.55 5.79
N ALA A 11 6.27 4.68 5.88
CA ALA A 11 5.33 4.04 4.96
C ALA A 11 4.83 4.99 3.85
N ALA A 12 5.27 6.25 3.83
CA ALA A 12 4.87 7.26 2.81
C ALA A 12 5.46 7.03 1.40
N LEU A 13 5.84 5.81 1.04
CA LEU A 13 6.61 5.50 -0.17
C LEU A 13 5.84 4.79 -1.30
N ILE A 14 4.53 4.53 -1.19
CA ILE A 14 3.76 3.95 -2.31
C ILE A 14 2.30 4.43 -2.27
N ALA A 15 2.04 5.70 -2.61
CA ALA A 15 0.69 6.14 -2.99
C ALA A 15 0.77 7.48 -3.72
N GLY A 16 0.84 7.46 -5.05
CA GLY A 16 0.76 8.65 -5.87
C GLY A 16 -0.57 9.38 -5.70
N CYS A 17 -0.50 10.62 -5.23
CA CYS A 17 -1.64 11.54 -5.19
C CYS A 17 -2.15 11.87 -6.59
N SER A 18 -3.26 11.27 -7.01
CA SER A 18 -3.98 11.68 -8.21
C SER A 18 -4.81 12.95 -7.99
N PHE A 19 -4.24 14.12 -8.32
CA PHE A 19 -5.02 15.33 -8.59
C PHE A 19 -5.02 15.66 -10.09
N GLY A 20 -6.12 15.26 -10.75
CA GLY A 20 -6.41 15.61 -12.12
C GLY A 20 -6.75 17.10 -12.29
N CYS A 21 -6.10 17.75 -13.25
CA CYS A 21 -6.59 19.00 -13.84
C CYS A 21 -6.65 18.87 -15.38
N SER A 22 -7.88 18.73 -15.87
CA SER A 22 -8.24 18.76 -17.29
C SER A 22 -8.02 20.16 -17.88
N GLY A 23 -7.38 20.24 -19.05
CA GLY A 23 -7.30 21.47 -19.84
C GLY A 23 -7.13 21.22 -21.34
N LYS A 24 -8.26 21.08 -22.06
CA LYS A 24 -8.37 21.05 -23.53
C LYS A 24 -7.88 22.35 -24.19
N GLY A 25 -7.17 22.23 -25.32
CA GLY A 25 -6.96 23.33 -26.28
C GLY A 25 -6.36 22.87 -27.62
N SER A 26 -7.17 22.89 -28.67
CA SER A 26 -6.87 22.39 -30.03
C SER A 26 -6.00 23.32 -30.89
N GLY A 27 -5.27 22.79 -31.90
CA GLY A 27 -4.73 23.64 -32.99
C GLY A 27 -3.85 23.00 -34.07
N LYS A 28 -4.48 22.27 -35.01
CA LYS A 28 -4.20 22.02 -36.46
C LYS A 28 -2.82 22.26 -37.16
N ASN A 29 -2.61 21.34 -38.12
CA ASN A 29 -1.87 21.38 -39.43
C ASN A 29 -0.33 21.18 -39.36
N SER A 30 0.36 20.45 -40.26
CA SER A 30 0.09 20.09 -41.65
C SER A 30 0.85 18.84 -42.11
N SER A 31 0.46 18.31 -43.28
CA SER A 31 0.97 17.14 -44.01
C SER A 31 2.47 17.18 -44.39
N SER A 32 3.12 16.02 -44.41
CA SER A 32 3.87 15.55 -45.60
C SER A 32 4.15 14.04 -45.52
N SER A 33 3.86 13.34 -46.61
CA SER A 33 4.18 11.92 -46.79
C SER A 33 5.61 11.80 -47.29
N ALA A 34 6.46 11.09 -46.53
CA ALA A 34 7.75 10.59 -47.01
C ALA A 34 7.79 9.09 -46.71
N VAL A 35 8.02 8.32 -47.77
CA VAL A 35 8.20 6.87 -47.73
C VAL A 35 9.52 6.60 -47.00
N SER A 36 9.45 6.04 -45.79
CA SER A 36 10.61 5.54 -45.06
C SER A 36 10.82 4.07 -45.38
N GLU A 37 12.00 3.75 -45.88
CA GLU A 37 12.53 2.38 -45.98
C GLU A 37 12.61 1.76 -44.57
N PRO A 38 12.45 0.42 -44.44
CA PRO A 38 12.58 -0.23 -43.15
C PRO A 38 14.04 -0.15 -42.70
N VAL A 39 14.32 0.76 -41.76
CA VAL A 39 15.53 0.72 -40.95
C VAL A 39 15.41 -0.52 -40.08
N SER A 40 16.24 -1.52 -40.34
CA SER A 40 16.47 -2.59 -39.40
C SER A 40 16.95 -1.96 -38.09
N GLU A 41 16.11 -1.96 -37.07
CA GLU A 41 16.54 -1.76 -35.69
C GLU A 41 17.53 -2.86 -35.37
N SER A 42 18.83 -2.55 -35.51
CA SER A 42 19.84 -3.30 -34.80
C SER A 42 19.65 -2.93 -33.33
N THR A 43 19.02 -3.81 -32.55
CA THR A 43 19.09 -3.79 -31.10
C THR A 43 20.57 -3.87 -30.72
N VAL A 44 21.16 -2.71 -30.47
CA VAL A 44 22.46 -2.60 -29.81
C VAL A 44 22.24 -3.18 -28.43
N VAL A 45 22.74 -4.40 -28.20
CA VAL A 45 22.79 -4.98 -26.86
C VAL A 45 23.63 -4.03 -26.01
N ASN A 46 22.96 -3.25 -25.15
CA ASN A 46 23.62 -2.33 -24.25
C ASN A 46 24.32 -3.16 -23.15
N ASN A 47 25.58 -3.50 -23.36
CA ASN A 47 26.38 -4.31 -22.43
C ASN A 47 26.44 -3.72 -21.01
N ALA A 48 26.16 -2.43 -20.84
CA ALA A 48 26.14 -1.76 -19.53
C ALA A 48 24.96 -2.23 -18.65
N ALA A 49 23.86 -2.72 -19.24
CA ALA A 49 22.71 -3.21 -18.46
C ALA A 49 22.93 -4.60 -17.87
N ARG A 50 23.83 -5.39 -18.47
CA ARG A 50 24.03 -6.81 -18.15
C ARG A 50 24.26 -7.12 -16.66
N PRO A 51 24.98 -6.29 -15.87
CA PRO A 51 25.14 -6.52 -14.44
C PRO A 51 23.83 -6.39 -13.65
N PHE A 52 22.87 -5.60 -14.13
CA PHE A 52 21.61 -5.30 -13.44
C PHE A 52 20.47 -6.25 -13.82
N LEU A 53 20.52 -6.87 -14.99
CA LEU A 53 19.44 -7.74 -15.48
C LEU A 53 19.18 -8.93 -14.54
N GLY A 54 17.91 -9.32 -14.42
CA GLY A 54 17.48 -10.48 -13.63
C GLY A 54 16.70 -10.09 -12.38
N LYS A 55 16.65 -11.02 -11.42
CA LYS A 55 15.85 -10.89 -10.19
C LYS A 55 16.74 -10.61 -9.00
N TRP A 56 16.27 -9.69 -8.17
CA TRP A 56 16.94 -9.18 -6.98
C TRP A 56 15.95 -9.17 -5.83
N GLU A 57 16.33 -9.72 -4.68
CA GLU A 57 15.44 -9.86 -3.52
C GLU A 57 16.07 -9.26 -2.27
N ALA A 58 15.27 -8.53 -1.49
CA ALA A 58 15.71 -7.87 -0.28
C ALA A 58 16.14 -8.88 0.78
N TYR A 59 17.29 -8.59 1.39
CA TYR A 59 17.82 -9.33 2.53
C TYR A 59 18.24 -8.40 3.66
N LYS A 60 18.33 -7.10 3.39
CA LYS A 60 18.68 -6.09 4.38
C LYS A 60 18.11 -4.73 4.01
N ALA A 61 17.69 -3.96 5.01
CA ALA A 61 17.32 -2.57 4.87
C ALA A 61 17.98 -1.71 5.94
N PHE A 62 18.25 -0.45 5.60
CA PHE A 62 18.51 0.61 6.54
C PHE A 62 17.36 1.60 6.45
N VAL A 63 16.72 1.88 7.57
CA VAL A 63 15.59 2.81 7.65
C VAL A 63 15.80 3.68 8.88
N LEU A 64 15.84 5.02 8.72
CA LEU A 64 16.06 5.97 9.83
C LEU A 64 17.29 5.65 10.71
N ASP A 65 18.41 5.30 10.07
CA ASP A 65 19.67 4.88 10.72
C ASP A 65 19.61 3.53 11.49
N GLU A 66 18.53 2.76 11.36
CA GLU A 66 18.40 1.41 11.91
C GLU A 66 18.60 0.33 10.84
N GLU A 67 19.34 -0.73 11.17
CA GLU A 67 19.64 -1.86 10.29
C GLU A 67 18.70 -3.04 10.57
N TYR A 68 18.06 -3.56 9.53
CA TYR A 68 17.14 -4.69 9.59
C TYR A 68 17.62 -5.81 8.65
N GLU A 69 17.81 -7.03 9.19
CA GLU A 69 18.27 -8.21 8.42
C GLU A 69 17.26 -9.39 8.43
N ASP A 70 16.34 -9.44 9.41
CA ASP A 70 15.38 -10.53 9.57
C ASP A 70 13.94 -10.10 9.22
N GLU A 71 13.43 -9.08 9.92
CA GLU A 71 12.11 -8.49 9.68
C GLU A 71 12.13 -6.96 9.78
N TYR A 72 11.19 -6.30 9.08
CA TYR A 72 10.89 -4.88 9.16
C TYR A 72 9.37 -4.71 9.27
N ALA A 73 8.90 -3.98 10.30
CA ALA A 73 7.48 -3.80 10.59
C ALA A 73 6.66 -5.12 10.64
N GLY A 74 7.25 -6.21 11.14
CA GLY A 74 6.59 -7.53 11.21
C GLY A 74 6.56 -8.32 9.90
N TYR A 75 7.18 -7.79 8.84
CA TYR A 75 7.34 -8.45 7.55
C TYR A 75 8.75 -9.02 7.38
N PRO A 76 8.92 -10.23 6.81
CA PRO A 76 10.25 -10.71 6.45
C PRO A 76 10.90 -9.74 5.46
N LEU A 77 12.22 -9.52 5.55
CA LEU A 77 12.90 -8.56 4.65
C LEU A 77 12.66 -8.86 3.17
N SER A 78 12.52 -10.13 2.79
CA SER A 78 12.21 -10.54 1.41
C SER A 78 10.85 -10.03 0.88
N ALA A 79 9.94 -9.65 1.78
CA ALA A 79 8.67 -9.01 1.43
C ALA A 79 8.81 -7.49 1.18
N LEU A 80 9.89 -6.86 1.65
CA LEU A 80 10.09 -5.42 1.51
C LEU A 80 10.28 -5.01 0.05
N MET A 81 11.08 -5.77 -0.72
CA MET A 81 11.28 -5.50 -2.14
C MET A 81 11.81 -6.73 -2.90
N LYS A 82 11.14 -7.05 -4.00
CA LYS A 82 11.54 -8.00 -5.03
C LYS A 82 11.57 -7.25 -6.36
N LEU A 83 12.73 -7.14 -6.97
CA LEU A 83 12.94 -6.36 -8.20
C LEU A 83 13.33 -7.29 -9.35
N GLU A 84 12.60 -7.23 -10.46
CA GLU A 84 12.96 -7.89 -11.71
C GLU A 84 13.25 -6.85 -12.79
N ILE A 85 14.44 -6.91 -13.40
CA ILE A 85 14.90 -5.99 -14.44
C ILE A 85 14.99 -6.76 -15.76
N PHE A 86 14.20 -6.31 -16.74
CA PHE A 86 14.06 -6.97 -18.04
C PHE A 86 14.92 -6.29 -19.12
N GLU A 87 15.29 -7.04 -20.16
CA GLU A 87 16.09 -6.55 -21.29
C GLU A 87 15.38 -5.48 -22.14
N ASP A 88 14.07 -5.37 -22.05
CA ASP A 88 13.23 -4.48 -22.86
C ASP A 88 13.04 -3.07 -22.26
N HIS A 89 13.90 -2.69 -21.32
CA HIS A 89 13.83 -1.44 -20.57
C HIS A 89 12.62 -1.31 -19.63
N THR A 90 11.99 -2.44 -19.25
CA THR A 90 11.02 -2.50 -18.15
C THR A 90 11.62 -3.09 -16.88
N ALA A 91 11.00 -2.75 -15.76
CA ALA A 91 11.23 -3.41 -14.48
C ALA A 91 9.90 -3.68 -13.78
N ALA A 92 9.88 -4.70 -12.93
CA ALA A 92 8.77 -4.96 -12.03
C ALA A 92 9.28 -4.91 -10.59
N ILE A 93 8.57 -4.18 -9.74
CA ILE A 93 8.80 -4.16 -8.30
C ILE A 93 7.62 -4.87 -7.64
N THR A 94 7.94 -5.84 -6.79
CA THR A 94 6.97 -6.55 -5.97
C THR A 94 7.25 -6.28 -4.51
N THR A 95 6.23 -5.86 -3.77
CA THR A 95 6.26 -5.64 -2.33
C THR A 95 5.15 -6.47 -1.68
N ALA A 96 5.32 -6.85 -0.43
CA ALA A 96 4.33 -7.61 0.34
C ALA A 96 4.27 -7.05 1.76
N THR A 97 4.14 -5.73 1.85
CA THR A 97 4.04 -4.96 3.08
C THR A 97 2.60 -4.83 3.59
N ASN A 98 1.62 -5.50 2.97
CA ASN A 98 0.29 -5.64 3.58
C ASN A 98 0.32 -6.70 4.69
N PRO A 99 -0.55 -6.61 5.71
CA PRO A 99 -0.61 -7.55 6.84
C PRO A 99 -0.78 -9.03 6.45
N ARG A 100 -1.23 -9.29 5.21
CA ARG A 100 -1.43 -10.65 4.65
C ARG A 100 -0.22 -11.20 3.92
N ARG A 101 0.86 -10.42 3.82
CA ARG A 101 2.10 -10.76 3.14
C ARG A 101 1.85 -11.14 1.67
N LYS A 102 0.79 -10.61 1.07
CA LYS A 102 0.46 -10.87 -0.33
C LYS A 102 1.35 -10.00 -1.21
N ASP A 103 2.02 -10.63 -2.16
CA ASP A 103 2.81 -9.94 -3.16
C ASP A 103 1.89 -9.04 -4.02
N TYR A 104 2.20 -7.75 -4.06
CA TYR A 104 1.66 -6.76 -4.99
C TYR A 104 2.76 -6.38 -5.97
N THR A 105 2.52 -6.55 -7.27
CA THR A 105 3.52 -6.33 -8.32
C THR A 105 3.12 -5.16 -9.21
N ASN A 106 3.97 -4.14 -9.25
CA ASN A 106 3.91 -3.01 -10.17
C ASN A 106 4.87 -3.27 -11.35
N ASP A 107 4.35 -3.38 -12.57
CA ASP A 107 5.10 -3.71 -13.80
C ASP A 107 5.24 -2.53 -14.79
N TYR A 108 4.88 -1.32 -14.34
CA TYR A 108 4.90 -0.11 -15.17
C TYR A 108 6.22 0.67 -15.10
N TYR A 109 7.23 0.18 -14.39
CA TYR A 109 8.52 0.87 -14.28
C TYR A 109 9.34 0.79 -15.57
N LYS A 110 10.02 1.89 -15.89
CA LYS A 110 11.01 1.97 -16.96
C LYS A 110 12.38 2.26 -16.38
N TRP A 111 13.43 1.75 -17.02
CA TRP A 111 14.78 1.97 -16.54
C TRP A 111 15.75 2.50 -17.59
N ASN A 112 16.73 3.26 -17.13
CA ASN A 112 17.89 3.72 -17.89
C ASN A 112 19.16 3.65 -17.03
N ILE A 113 20.33 3.81 -17.65
CA ILE A 113 21.62 3.77 -16.95
C ILE A 113 22.39 5.05 -17.24
N THR A 114 22.91 5.68 -16.19
CA THR A 114 23.95 6.71 -16.31
C THR A 114 25.28 6.15 -15.81
N THR A 115 26.38 6.66 -16.38
CA THR A 115 27.73 6.29 -15.98
C THR A 115 28.48 7.56 -15.59
N GLU A 116 28.83 7.67 -14.31
CA GLU A 116 29.63 8.78 -13.78
C GLU A 116 30.88 8.23 -13.11
N ASP A 117 32.05 8.76 -13.47
CA ASP A 117 33.36 8.33 -12.95
C ASP A 117 33.63 6.81 -13.02
N GLY A 118 33.01 6.14 -14.00
CA GLY A 118 33.12 4.69 -14.20
C GLY A 118 32.21 3.85 -13.29
N ASN A 119 31.30 4.49 -12.56
CA ASN A 119 30.26 3.83 -11.78
C ASN A 119 28.93 3.94 -12.52
N ASP A 120 28.33 2.79 -12.82
CA ASP A 120 27.01 2.72 -13.43
C ASP A 120 25.93 2.85 -12.36
N THR A 121 24.96 3.72 -12.59
CA THR A 121 23.73 3.83 -11.79
C THR A 121 22.54 3.50 -12.68
N LEU A 122 21.74 2.52 -12.24
CA LEU A 122 20.46 2.18 -12.85
C LEU A 122 19.39 3.08 -12.24
N HIS A 123 18.65 3.81 -13.08
CA HIS A 123 17.52 4.62 -12.66
C HIS A 123 16.24 3.88 -13.02
N ILE A 124 15.44 3.49 -12.04
CA ILE A 124 14.12 2.86 -12.21
C ILE A 124 13.06 3.90 -11.88
N ASN A 125 12.19 4.20 -12.83
CA ASN A 125 11.28 5.34 -12.72
C ASN A 125 9.85 4.95 -13.13
N SER A 126 8.89 5.49 -12.40
CA SER A 126 7.48 5.58 -12.75
C SER A 126 7.02 7.05 -12.69
N PRO A 127 5.76 7.37 -13.02
CA PRO A 127 5.23 8.72 -12.77
C PRO A 127 5.22 9.13 -11.29
N GLU A 128 5.31 8.17 -10.38
CA GLU A 128 5.09 8.35 -8.93
C GLU A 128 6.36 8.09 -8.11
N ASP A 129 7.23 7.17 -8.56
CA ASP A 129 8.39 6.71 -7.81
C ASP A 129 9.65 6.72 -8.67
N ASN A 130 10.78 7.05 -8.03
CA ASN A 130 12.08 7.04 -8.67
C ASN A 130 13.12 6.38 -7.73
N TYR A 131 13.85 5.42 -8.26
CA TYR A 131 14.87 4.65 -7.53
C TYR A 131 16.19 4.68 -8.28
N ASP A 132 17.26 4.92 -7.52
CA ASP A 132 18.63 4.73 -7.98
C ASP A 132 19.15 3.41 -7.45
N CYS A 133 19.72 2.60 -8.34
CA CYS A 133 20.31 1.31 -8.00
C CYS A 133 21.78 1.24 -8.41
N ARG A 134 22.63 0.75 -7.51
CA ARG A 134 24.07 0.55 -7.75
C ARG A 134 24.49 -0.85 -7.32
N ILE A 135 25.41 -1.46 -8.06
CA ILE A 135 25.97 -2.74 -7.67
C ILE A 135 27.32 -2.50 -6.99
N GLU A 136 27.40 -2.90 -5.73
CA GLU A 136 28.65 -2.91 -4.98
C GLU A 136 28.83 -4.31 -4.39
N GLN A 137 30.01 -4.92 -4.52
CA GLN A 137 30.31 -6.22 -3.90
C GLN A 137 29.30 -7.36 -4.19
N GLY A 138 28.57 -7.29 -5.31
CA GLY A 138 27.59 -8.32 -5.72
C GLY A 138 26.19 -8.17 -5.13
N GLN A 139 25.93 -7.09 -4.39
CA GLN A 139 24.61 -6.68 -3.91
C GLN A 139 24.13 -5.47 -4.72
N LEU A 140 22.83 -5.40 -4.98
CA LEU A 140 22.19 -4.23 -5.55
C LEU A 140 21.67 -3.35 -4.41
N ILE A 141 22.20 -2.13 -4.34
CA ILE A 141 21.85 -1.12 -3.35
C ILE A 141 20.82 -0.20 -3.99
N VAL A 142 19.63 -0.10 -3.40
CA VAL A 142 18.51 0.70 -3.88
C VAL A 142 18.26 1.86 -2.93
N THR A 143 18.15 3.06 -3.49
CA THR A 143 17.84 4.29 -2.77
C THR A 143 16.69 5.03 -3.44
N TYR A 144 15.74 5.52 -2.64
CA TYR A 144 14.64 6.34 -3.13
C TYR A 144 15.10 7.78 -3.39
N THR A 145 14.89 8.30 -4.60
CA THR A 145 15.53 9.55 -5.02
C THR A 145 14.74 10.80 -4.64
N ASP A 146 13.42 10.70 -4.51
CA ASP A 146 12.56 11.89 -4.46
C ASP A 146 12.50 12.52 -3.06
N ALA A 147 12.64 11.71 -2.01
CA ALA A 147 12.58 12.18 -0.63
C ALA A 147 13.92 12.11 0.12
N ASN A 148 14.90 11.33 -0.37
CA ASN A 148 16.13 10.96 0.36
C ASN A 148 15.89 10.89 1.87
N ASP A 149 14.98 10.00 2.25
CA ASP A 149 14.54 9.74 3.62
C ASP A 149 15.61 8.98 4.45
N GLY A 150 16.77 8.68 3.84
CA GLY A 150 17.83 7.88 4.43
C GLY A 150 17.61 6.38 4.30
N SER A 151 16.53 5.95 3.63
CA SER A 151 16.23 4.53 3.44
C SER A 151 17.11 3.92 2.35
N VAL A 152 17.73 2.78 2.66
CA VAL A 152 18.59 2.03 1.74
C VAL A 152 18.22 0.56 1.79
N ILE A 153 17.81 -0.02 0.66
CA ILE A 153 17.46 -1.44 0.56
C ILE A 153 18.57 -2.18 -0.16
N TYR A 154 19.01 -3.30 0.41
CA TYR A 154 20.04 -4.16 -0.15
C TYR A 154 19.40 -5.43 -0.67
N LEU A 155 19.64 -5.72 -1.94
CA LEU A 155 19.09 -6.87 -2.64
C LEU A 155 20.22 -7.83 -3.06
N LEU A 156 19.97 -9.13 -2.97
CA LEU A 156 20.82 -10.19 -3.52
C LEU A 156 20.22 -10.73 -4.82
N PRO A 157 21.05 -11.18 -5.78
CA PRO A 157 20.55 -11.82 -6.98
C PRO A 157 19.93 -13.19 -6.64
N VAL A 158 18.77 -13.49 -7.22
CA VAL A 158 18.05 -14.75 -7.01
C VAL A 158 17.60 -15.36 -8.34
N ASP A 159 17.52 -16.68 -8.42
CA ASP A 159 16.96 -17.37 -9.60
C ASP A 159 15.42 -17.35 -9.60
N LYS A 160 14.84 -17.36 -8.40
CA LYS A 160 13.41 -17.34 -8.13
C LYS A 160 13.18 -16.58 -6.82
N PHE A 161 12.19 -15.68 -6.79
CA PHE A 161 11.77 -15.02 -5.56
C PHE A 161 11.30 -16.04 -4.52
N SER A 162 11.55 -15.72 -3.26
CA SER A 162 10.95 -16.39 -2.13
C SER A 162 9.43 -16.25 -2.18
N GLU A 163 8.72 -17.30 -1.77
CA GLU A 163 7.27 -17.28 -1.65
C GLU A 163 6.91 -16.76 -0.26
N ASN A 164 6.10 -15.70 -0.21
CA ASN A 164 5.53 -15.26 1.05
C ASN A 164 4.44 -16.24 1.49
N GLN A 165 4.49 -16.68 2.74
CA GLN A 165 3.46 -17.56 3.29
C GLN A 165 2.22 -16.74 3.61
N SER A 166 1.11 -17.04 2.92
CA SER A 166 -0.21 -16.51 3.29
C SER A 166 -0.59 -16.98 4.69
N THR A 167 -1.22 -16.09 5.45
CA THR A 167 -1.75 -16.38 6.79
C THR A 167 -3.16 -16.99 6.77
N THR A 168 -3.76 -17.13 5.59
CA THR A 168 -5.14 -17.60 5.37
C THR A 168 -5.29 -19.12 5.59
N GLU A 169 -6.36 -19.54 6.27
CA GLU A 169 -6.68 -20.95 6.46
C GLU A 169 -6.96 -21.66 5.12
N ALA A 170 -6.44 -22.87 4.95
CA ALA A 170 -6.66 -23.64 3.72
C ALA A 170 -8.11 -24.14 3.59
N GLY A 171 -8.66 -24.11 2.36
CA GLY A 171 -9.96 -24.70 2.06
C GLY A 171 -11.17 -23.77 2.29
N LEU A 172 -10.93 -22.47 2.41
CA LEU A 172 -11.99 -21.46 2.52
C LEU A 172 -12.70 -21.15 1.18
N ASP A 173 -12.20 -21.68 0.06
CA ASP A 173 -12.75 -21.53 -1.29
C ASP A 173 -14.20 -22.06 -1.45
N LYS A 174 -14.67 -22.83 -0.48
CA LYS A 174 -16.01 -23.46 -0.47
C LYS A 174 -16.91 -22.95 0.65
N VAL A 175 -16.43 -22.02 1.47
CA VAL A 175 -17.21 -21.42 2.56
C VAL A 175 -18.05 -20.27 1.98
N ASP A 176 -19.30 -20.19 2.40
CA ASP A 176 -20.22 -19.13 1.98
C ASP A 176 -20.10 -17.93 2.92
N PHE A 177 -19.52 -16.84 2.42
CA PHE A 177 -19.36 -15.58 3.14
C PHE A 177 -20.44 -14.55 2.77
N SER A 178 -21.51 -14.95 2.06
CA SER A 178 -22.56 -14.01 1.62
C SER A 178 -23.31 -13.33 2.76
N GLY A 179 -23.25 -13.87 3.98
CA GLY A 179 -23.78 -13.23 5.18
C GLY A 179 -23.12 -11.87 5.48
N TYR A 180 -21.84 -11.71 5.14
CA TYR A 180 -21.06 -10.50 5.38
C TYR A 180 -21.39 -9.38 4.37
N TYR A 181 -21.88 -9.72 3.18
CA TYR A 181 -22.08 -8.74 2.11
C TYR A 181 -23.22 -7.77 2.42
N GLY A 182 -23.07 -6.53 1.99
CA GLY A 182 -24.06 -5.47 2.14
C GLY A 182 -23.49 -4.21 2.78
N LYS A 183 -24.41 -3.33 3.20
CA LYS A 183 -24.10 -2.06 3.86
C LYS A 183 -24.27 -2.18 5.35
N TRP A 184 -23.37 -1.57 6.10
CA TRP A 184 -23.29 -1.66 7.55
C TRP A 184 -22.96 -0.30 8.15
N GLU A 185 -23.67 0.10 9.20
CA GLU A 185 -23.46 1.35 9.94
C GLU A 185 -23.05 1.06 11.38
N SER A 186 -22.17 1.87 11.96
CA SER A 186 -21.76 1.70 13.35
C SER A 186 -22.89 1.94 14.35
N GLU A 187 -22.99 1.05 15.34
CA GLU A 187 -23.80 1.25 16.55
C GLU A 187 -22.92 1.57 17.75
N GLU A 188 -21.67 1.14 17.71
CA GLU A 188 -20.70 1.29 18.78
C GLU A 188 -19.29 1.27 18.17
N ALA A 189 -18.41 2.15 18.66
CA ALA A 189 -16.98 2.10 18.36
C ALA A 189 -16.20 2.18 19.67
N THR A 190 -15.08 1.48 19.77
CA THR A 190 -14.13 1.60 20.87
C THR A 190 -12.78 1.98 20.28
N ALA A 191 -12.23 3.11 20.72
CA ALA A 191 -10.94 3.63 20.29
C ALA A 191 -10.20 4.15 21.53
N GLU A 192 -8.89 3.88 21.64
CA GLU A 192 -8.07 4.31 22.79
C GLU A 192 -8.63 3.91 24.17
N GLY A 193 -9.42 2.82 24.23
CA GLY A 193 -10.07 2.32 25.44
C GLY A 193 -11.35 3.07 25.85
N GLU A 194 -11.81 4.04 25.07
CA GLU A 194 -13.10 4.71 25.22
C GLU A 194 -14.15 4.12 24.26
N THR A 195 -15.37 3.89 24.75
CA THR A 195 -16.48 3.34 23.96
C THR A 195 -17.53 4.41 23.65
N TYR A 196 -17.79 4.62 22.37
CA TYR A 196 -18.73 5.58 21.80
C TYR A 196 -19.98 4.86 21.30
N THR A 197 -21.16 5.30 21.74
CA THR A 197 -22.47 4.69 21.36
C THR A 197 -23.51 5.70 20.89
N GLU A 198 -23.27 7.00 21.07
CA GLU A 198 -24.17 8.06 20.62
C GLU A 198 -23.47 8.94 19.57
N THR A 199 -22.31 9.48 19.92
CA THR A 199 -21.49 10.31 19.05
C THR A 199 -20.01 9.98 19.21
N MET A 200 -19.22 10.22 18.17
CA MET A 200 -17.76 10.25 18.19
C MET A 200 -17.33 11.60 17.59
N GLY A 201 -16.76 12.47 18.42
CA GLY A 201 -16.70 13.90 18.12
C GLY A 201 -18.09 14.51 17.92
N ASP A 202 -18.28 15.26 16.85
CA ASP A 202 -19.57 15.86 16.46
C ASP A 202 -20.46 14.93 15.63
N TYR A 203 -19.99 13.72 15.29
CA TYR A 203 -20.70 12.82 14.39
C TYR A 203 -21.54 11.81 15.19
N PRO A 204 -22.82 11.61 14.82
CA PRO A 204 -23.59 10.46 15.27
C PRO A 204 -22.85 9.14 15.00
N ILE A 205 -22.91 8.20 15.94
CA ILE A 205 -22.13 6.97 15.82
C ILE A 205 -22.45 6.20 14.54
N ASN A 206 -23.70 6.23 14.05
CA ASN A 206 -24.14 5.55 12.81
C ASN A 206 -23.61 6.14 11.51
N VAL A 207 -22.98 7.31 11.58
CA VAL A 207 -22.35 7.96 10.41
C VAL A 207 -20.84 8.07 10.56
N ALA A 208 -20.30 7.78 11.76
CA ALA A 208 -18.87 7.77 12.03
C ALA A 208 -18.16 6.68 11.21
N PHE A 209 -18.72 5.48 11.14
CA PHE A 209 -18.18 4.37 10.34
C PHE A 209 -19.26 3.72 9.49
N ARG A 210 -19.00 3.57 8.19
CA ARG A 210 -19.91 2.95 7.22
C ARG A 210 -19.17 2.00 6.31
N LEU A 211 -19.47 0.71 6.40
CA LEU A 211 -18.86 -0.31 5.58
C LEU A 211 -19.83 -0.76 4.47
N GLU A 212 -19.35 -0.82 3.24
CA GLU A 212 -19.97 -1.59 2.17
C GLU A 212 -19.04 -2.75 1.79
N LEU A 213 -19.46 -3.98 2.05
CA LEU A 213 -18.72 -5.19 1.68
C LEU A 213 -19.36 -5.84 0.44
N ARG A 214 -18.60 -5.99 -0.64
CA ARG A 214 -19.09 -6.50 -1.95
C ARG A 214 -18.59 -7.91 -2.20
N GLY A 215 -19.34 -8.70 -2.96
CA GLY A 215 -19.02 -10.11 -3.23
C GLY A 215 -17.86 -10.36 -4.20
N ASP A 216 -17.18 -9.32 -4.66
CA ASP A 216 -16.09 -9.34 -5.64
C ASP A 216 -14.71 -9.08 -5.01
N SER A 217 -14.58 -9.32 -3.70
CA SER A 217 -13.37 -9.02 -2.90
C SER A 217 -13.03 -7.54 -2.77
N SER A 218 -13.98 -6.63 -3.08
CA SER A 218 -13.85 -5.20 -2.75
C SER A 218 -14.69 -4.82 -1.53
N ALA A 219 -14.20 -3.84 -0.78
CA ALA A 219 -14.94 -3.16 0.26
C ALA A 219 -14.70 -1.65 0.19
N THR A 220 -15.61 -0.88 0.77
CA THR A 220 -15.40 0.55 1.02
C THR A 220 -15.74 0.81 2.48
N LEU A 221 -14.80 1.35 3.26
CA LEU A 221 -15.06 1.85 4.60
C LEU A 221 -15.06 3.38 4.53
N SER A 222 -16.13 4.00 5.04
CA SER A 222 -16.17 5.44 5.23
C SER A 222 -16.00 5.80 6.69
N VAL A 223 -15.09 6.73 6.96
CA VAL A 223 -14.76 7.29 8.26
C VAL A 223 -15.12 8.78 8.22
N PHE A 224 -16.11 9.19 9.02
CA PHE A 224 -16.68 10.55 9.02
C PHE A 224 -17.02 11.13 7.64
N GLY A 225 -17.42 10.28 6.69
CA GLY A 225 -17.82 10.68 5.33
C GLY A 225 -16.70 10.62 4.30
N GLU A 226 -15.44 10.54 4.72
CA GLU A 226 -14.33 10.20 3.84
C GLU A 226 -14.38 8.71 3.54
N SER A 227 -14.11 8.29 2.31
CA SER A 227 -14.26 6.89 1.89
C SER A 227 -12.93 6.35 1.39
N MET A 228 -12.56 5.17 1.88
CA MET A 228 -11.38 4.43 1.48
C MET A 228 -11.79 3.06 0.92
N ASP A 229 -11.08 2.62 -0.11
CA ASP A 229 -11.33 1.34 -0.76
C ASP A 229 -10.35 0.28 -0.23
N TYR A 230 -10.87 -0.91 0.05
CA TYR A 230 -10.12 -2.04 0.58
C TYR A 230 -10.32 -3.27 -0.30
N GLU A 231 -9.32 -4.15 -0.30
CA GLU A 231 -9.51 -5.55 -0.68
C GLU A 231 -9.96 -6.35 0.55
N TRP A 232 -10.68 -7.45 0.33
CA TRP A 232 -10.94 -8.42 1.39
C TRP A 232 -10.85 -9.85 0.91
N GLU A 233 -10.51 -10.74 1.85
CA GLU A 233 -10.48 -12.18 1.62
C GLU A 233 -10.94 -12.95 2.87
N PRO A 234 -11.36 -14.21 2.72
CA PRO A 234 -11.53 -15.12 3.85
C PRO A 234 -10.23 -15.27 4.64
N ASP A 235 -10.29 -15.18 5.97
CA ASP A 235 -9.15 -15.45 6.84
C ASP A 235 -9.25 -16.80 7.53
N LYS A 236 -10.38 -17.01 8.20
CA LYS A 236 -10.74 -18.27 8.85
C LYS A 236 -12.18 -18.60 8.48
N LYS A 237 -12.63 -19.79 8.89
CA LYS A 237 -13.98 -20.27 8.58
C LYS A 237 -15.11 -19.25 8.85
N ASP A 238 -14.97 -18.42 9.88
CA ASP A 238 -15.99 -17.46 10.31
C ASP A 238 -15.40 -16.04 10.47
N GLU A 239 -14.39 -15.71 9.67
CA GLU A 239 -13.66 -14.43 9.74
C GLU A 239 -13.20 -14.01 8.34
N LEU A 240 -13.46 -12.76 7.98
CA LEU A 240 -12.82 -12.11 6.83
C LEU A 240 -11.71 -11.20 7.33
N TYR A 241 -10.77 -10.89 6.44
CA TYR A 241 -9.82 -9.82 6.67
C TYR A 241 -9.92 -8.84 5.49
N MET A 242 -10.06 -7.55 5.79
CA MET A 242 -9.97 -6.49 4.78
C MET A 242 -8.73 -5.65 5.03
N TRP A 243 -8.12 -5.15 3.97
CA TRP A 243 -6.90 -4.35 4.04
C TRP A 243 -6.80 -3.38 2.86
N ASP A 244 -6.06 -2.32 3.08
CA ASP A 244 -5.51 -1.46 2.05
C ASP A 244 -3.96 -1.48 2.14
N ASP A 245 -3.29 -0.46 1.61
CA ASP A 245 -1.83 -0.38 1.62
C ASP A 245 -1.23 -0.18 3.03
N TYR A 246 -2.02 0.27 4.01
CA TYR A 246 -1.51 0.76 5.31
C TYR A 246 -2.21 0.18 6.53
N GLU A 247 -3.44 -0.30 6.38
CA GLU A 247 -4.22 -0.81 7.49
C GLU A 247 -5.01 -2.07 7.11
N GLY A 248 -5.49 -2.75 8.16
CA GLY A 248 -6.35 -3.90 7.98
C GLY A 248 -7.21 -4.19 9.20
N PHE A 249 -8.35 -4.82 8.92
CA PHE A 249 -9.37 -5.14 9.90
C PHE A 249 -9.74 -6.61 9.80
N SER A 250 -9.76 -7.29 10.95
CA SER A 250 -10.52 -8.54 11.05
C SER A 250 -12.00 -8.24 11.11
N ILE A 251 -12.80 -8.95 10.31
CA ILE A 251 -14.25 -8.82 10.24
C ILE A 251 -14.87 -10.12 10.73
N LYS A 252 -15.62 -10.04 11.83
CA LYS A 252 -16.29 -11.17 12.46
C LYS A 252 -17.78 -10.89 12.58
N THR A 253 -18.60 -11.94 12.55
CA THR A 253 -20.01 -11.83 12.93
C THR A 253 -20.18 -11.96 14.44
N ASP A 254 -20.93 -11.05 15.04
CA ASP A 254 -21.45 -11.17 16.42
C ASP A 254 -22.98 -11.10 16.39
N GLY A 255 -23.62 -12.28 16.24
CA GLY A 255 -25.07 -12.34 16.05
C GLY A 255 -25.52 -11.76 14.71
N ASP A 256 -26.29 -10.68 14.76
CA ASP A 256 -26.76 -9.91 13.60
C ASP A 256 -25.86 -8.72 13.24
N ARG A 257 -24.71 -8.60 13.92
CA ARG A 257 -23.74 -7.52 13.73
C ARG A 257 -22.47 -8.00 13.05
N LEU A 258 -21.78 -7.06 12.41
CA LEU A 258 -20.36 -7.20 12.11
C LEU A 258 -19.53 -6.49 13.16
N VAL A 259 -18.37 -7.06 13.45
CA VAL A 259 -17.33 -6.46 14.29
C VAL A 259 -16.08 -6.33 13.44
N LEU A 260 -15.63 -5.09 13.27
CA LEU A 260 -14.34 -4.75 12.69
C LEU A 260 -13.37 -4.51 13.84
N ASP A 261 -12.18 -5.07 13.74
CA ASP A 261 -11.15 -5.02 14.78
C ASP A 261 -9.80 -4.86 14.10
N ASN A 262 -9.15 -3.71 14.29
CA ASN A 262 -7.81 -3.43 13.77
C ASN A 262 -6.74 -3.77 14.81
N GLU A 263 -5.48 -3.85 14.37
CA GLU A 263 -4.36 -4.20 15.24
C GLU A 263 -4.00 -3.11 16.26
N TYR A 264 -4.51 -1.88 16.09
CA TYR A 264 -4.27 -0.73 16.96
C TYR A 264 -5.33 -0.56 18.05
N GLY A 265 -6.30 -1.48 18.15
CA GLY A 265 -7.30 -1.50 19.22
C GLY A 265 -8.59 -0.71 18.92
N LEU A 266 -8.79 -0.29 17.66
CA LEU A 266 -10.07 0.20 17.17
C LEU A 266 -11.01 -0.99 16.92
N VAL A 267 -12.13 -1.02 17.65
CA VAL A 267 -13.18 -2.02 17.50
C VAL A 267 -14.50 -1.36 17.15
N ILE A 268 -15.05 -1.67 15.98
CA ILE A 268 -16.29 -1.08 15.46
C ILE A 268 -17.35 -2.16 15.35
N LYS A 269 -18.49 -1.99 16.01
CA LYS A 269 -19.66 -2.85 15.88
C LYS A 269 -20.67 -2.21 14.94
N LEU A 270 -21.02 -2.93 13.90
CA LEU A 270 -21.88 -2.45 12.82
C LEU A 270 -23.19 -3.24 12.74
N ARG A 271 -24.29 -2.56 12.46
CA ARG A 271 -25.58 -3.16 12.09
C ARG A 271 -25.78 -3.15 10.58
N LYS A 272 -26.48 -4.14 10.05
CA LYS A 272 -26.81 -4.21 8.62
C LYS A 272 -27.90 -3.19 8.26
N VAL A 273 -27.74 -2.51 7.14
CA VAL A 273 -28.73 -1.57 6.59
C VAL A 273 -28.96 -1.83 5.09
N GLU A 274 -30.13 -1.46 4.59
CA GLU A 274 -30.42 -1.53 3.15
C GLU A 274 -29.79 -0.35 2.40
N GLU A 275 -29.87 0.84 3.00
CA GLU A 275 -29.26 2.08 2.54
C GLU A 275 -28.66 2.79 3.76
N PHE A 276 -27.58 3.53 3.55
CA PHE A 276 -27.02 4.38 4.60
C PHE A 276 -27.99 5.50 4.93
N GLU A 277 -28.04 5.89 6.20
CA GLU A 277 -28.82 7.01 6.66
C GLU A 277 -28.31 8.31 6.03
N ASP A 278 -29.20 9.16 5.52
CA ASP A 278 -28.79 10.46 4.97
C ASP A 278 -28.21 11.34 6.08
N TYR A 279 -27.01 11.88 5.85
CA TYR A 279 -26.36 12.80 6.78
C TYR A 279 -25.66 13.93 6.02
N ASP A 280 -25.85 15.15 6.51
CA ASP A 280 -25.17 16.33 5.96
C ASP A 280 -23.84 16.53 6.68
N PHE A 281 -22.78 15.95 6.13
CA PHE A 281 -21.42 16.08 6.66
C PHE A 281 -20.94 17.55 6.71
N SER A 282 -21.55 18.46 5.93
CA SER A 282 -21.20 19.90 5.98
C SER A 282 -21.75 20.62 7.22
N ALA A 283 -22.65 19.98 7.97
CA ALA A 283 -23.26 20.54 9.17
C ALA A 283 -22.50 20.20 10.47
N ALA A 284 -21.59 19.23 10.44
CA ALA A 284 -20.69 18.96 11.55
C ALA A 284 -19.65 20.09 11.66
N ALA A 285 -19.35 20.57 12.87
CA ALA A 285 -18.24 21.50 13.04
C ALA A 285 -16.91 20.74 12.84
N ASP A 286 -15.81 21.45 12.55
CA ASP A 286 -14.46 20.90 12.33
C ASP A 286 -13.85 20.23 13.60
N SER A 287 -14.64 19.60 14.46
CA SER A 287 -14.19 18.89 15.67
C SER A 287 -14.22 17.37 15.53
N ALA A 288 -14.28 16.86 14.29
CA ALA A 288 -13.91 15.48 14.01
C ALA A 288 -12.57 15.19 14.67
N PRO A 289 -12.41 14.09 15.42
CA PRO A 289 -11.07 13.62 15.72
C PRO A 289 -10.39 13.32 14.39
N ASP A 290 -9.10 13.64 14.32
CA ASP A 290 -8.28 13.34 13.15
C ASP A 290 -8.42 11.84 12.83
N ASP A 291 -8.84 11.53 11.61
CA ASP A 291 -9.03 10.18 11.11
C ASP A 291 -7.73 9.38 11.18
N ASP A 292 -6.59 10.04 10.94
CA ASP A 292 -5.27 9.43 11.16
C ASP A 292 -5.05 9.07 12.63
N ALA A 293 -5.50 9.90 13.58
CA ALA A 293 -5.37 9.60 15.01
C ALA A 293 -6.28 8.46 15.46
N ILE A 294 -7.40 8.22 14.76
CA ILE A 294 -8.32 7.12 15.08
C ILE A 294 -7.83 5.81 14.50
N LEU A 295 -7.34 5.84 13.26
CA LEU A 295 -6.85 4.65 12.58
C LEU A 295 -5.47 4.25 13.12
N TYR A 296 -4.64 5.23 13.49
CA TYR A 296 -3.28 5.08 13.99
C TYR A 296 -3.07 5.85 15.31
N PRO A 297 -3.68 5.38 16.43
CA PRO A 297 -3.48 6.00 17.73
C PRO A 297 -2.00 5.97 18.14
N GLU A 298 -1.49 7.07 18.68
CA GLU A 298 -0.09 7.16 19.14
C GLU A 298 0.19 6.09 20.21
N GLU A 299 1.32 5.37 20.10
CA GLU A 299 1.72 4.42 21.14
C GLU A 299 1.89 5.15 22.49
N PRO A 300 1.39 4.57 23.60
CA PRO A 300 1.54 5.18 24.91
C PRO A 300 3.03 5.30 25.25
N GLU A 301 3.51 6.52 25.53
CA GLU A 301 4.89 6.74 25.99
C GLU A 301 5.20 5.81 27.17
N GLU A 302 6.15 4.90 27.01
CA GLU A 302 6.67 4.13 28.13
C GLU A 302 7.29 5.10 29.15
N THR A 303 6.59 5.32 30.26
CA THR A 303 7.15 6.09 31.38
C THR A 303 8.24 5.26 32.07
N THR A 304 9.50 5.49 31.69
CA THR A 304 10.69 4.97 32.41
C THR A 304 11.10 5.84 33.59
#